data_AF-A0A951LZ42-F1
#
_entry.id   AF-A0A951LZ42-F1
#
_cell.length_a   1.000
_cell.length_b   1.000
_cell.length_c   1.000
_cell.angle_alpha   90.00
_cell.angle_beta   90.00
_cell.angle_gamma   90.00
#
_symmetry.space_group_name_H-M   'P 1'
#
loop_
_entity.id
_entity.type
_entity.pdbx_description
1 polymer ?
#
loop_
_entity_poly.entity_id
_entity_poly.type
_entity_poly.pdbx_seq_one_letter_code
_entity_poly.pdbx_strand_id
1 'polypeptide(L)'
;PGEWRLEDGWISSCYGERRPAPVCTFTAHGTGAQEFYSFLLPRTNGSSRVSVRELAARGGRAFELRDAGTCDQLLAGGGTLIETQRLASDFKWAWARFEVETGLLSELVLIDGRRLMLDGLEILNEAEPVAYVTARRVDDRLSVVINDRIRFHPGFMINEPGTLSLEV
;
A
#
# COMPACT_ATOMS: atom_id res chain seq x y z
N PRO A 1 -13.02 -8.24 -18.88
CA PRO A 1 -11.68 -8.22 -19.54
C PRO A 1 -11.45 -6.86 -20.22
N GLY A 2 -10.27 -6.29 -20.06
CA GLY A 2 -9.89 -5.05 -20.76
C GLY A 2 -8.80 -5.29 -21.79
N GLU A 3 -8.55 -4.30 -22.62
CA GLU A 3 -7.58 -4.35 -23.72
C GLU A 3 -6.61 -3.17 -23.66
N TRP A 4 -5.35 -3.44 -23.99
CA TRP A 4 -4.31 -2.42 -24.15
C TRP A 4 -4.15 -2.08 -25.62
N ARG A 5 -4.02 -0.78 -25.92
CA ARG A 5 -3.68 -0.26 -27.25
C ARG A 5 -2.50 0.69 -27.12
N LEU A 6 -1.48 0.48 -27.95
CA LEU A 6 -0.35 1.37 -28.10
C LEU A 6 -0.47 2.08 -29.45
N GLU A 7 -0.42 3.40 -29.44
CA GLU A 7 -0.55 4.22 -30.64
C GLU A 7 0.44 5.39 -30.62
N ASP A 8 0.76 5.89 -31.81
CA ASP A 8 1.51 7.14 -31.95
C ASP A 8 0.57 8.31 -31.65
N GLY A 9 0.91 9.11 -30.64
CA GLY A 9 0.12 10.26 -30.24
C GLY A 9 0.98 11.50 -30.01
N TRP A 10 0.35 12.50 -29.39
CA TRP A 10 0.97 13.79 -29.11
C TRP A 10 0.76 14.17 -27.66
N ILE A 11 1.82 14.62 -26.99
CA ILE A 11 1.73 15.22 -25.66
C ILE A 11 2.17 16.68 -25.72
N SER A 12 1.62 17.49 -24.83
CA SER A 12 1.92 18.90 -24.71
C SER A 12 2.52 19.16 -23.33
N SER A 13 3.79 19.60 -23.30
CA SER A 13 4.47 20.00 -22.06
C SER A 13 4.12 21.42 -21.64
N CYS A 14 3.75 22.27 -22.60
CA CYS A 14 3.21 23.61 -22.36
C CYS A 14 2.28 24.02 -23.51
N TYR A 15 1.43 25.02 -23.26
CA TYR A 15 0.46 25.50 -24.24
C TYR A 15 1.15 25.94 -25.55
N GLY A 16 0.65 25.44 -26.69
CA GLY A 16 1.19 25.74 -28.02
C GLY A 16 2.31 24.78 -28.47
N GLU A 17 2.87 23.97 -27.57
CA GLU A 17 3.86 22.95 -27.92
C GLU A 17 3.22 21.56 -27.95
N ARG A 18 3.52 20.79 -29.00
CA ARG A 18 3.17 19.36 -29.09
C ARG A 18 4.38 18.58 -29.57
N ARG A 19 4.65 17.45 -28.91
CA ARG A 19 5.70 16.52 -29.31
C ARG A 19 5.12 15.13 -29.55
N PRO A 20 5.60 14.39 -30.57
CA PRO A 20 5.22 13.00 -30.75
C PRO A 20 5.61 12.19 -29.51
N ALA A 21 4.71 11.32 -29.07
CA ALA A 21 4.98 10.40 -27.98
C ALA A 21 4.11 9.14 -28.12
N PRO A 22 4.60 7.97 -27.69
CA PRO A 22 3.77 6.78 -27.59
C PRO A 22 2.66 7.01 -26.55
N VAL A 23 1.43 6.69 -26.92
CA VAL A 23 0.26 6.73 -26.04
C VAL A 23 -0.22 5.31 -25.83
N CYS A 24 -0.37 4.93 -24.56
CA CYS A 24 -0.84 3.60 -24.18
C CYS A 24 -2.18 3.74 -23.45
N THR A 25 -3.23 3.13 -24.02
CA THR A 25 -4.60 3.22 -23.52
C THR A 25 -5.08 1.84 -23.09
N PHE A 26 -5.55 1.73 -21.85
CA PHE A 26 -6.29 0.56 -21.38
C PHE A 26 -7.79 0.84 -21.41
N THR A 27 -8.56 -0.03 -22.05
CA THR A 27 -10.03 0.08 -22.11
C THR A 27 -10.66 -1.14 -21.47
N ALA A 28 -11.64 -0.93 -20.60
CA ALA A 28 -12.46 -1.99 -20.03
C ALA A 28 -13.92 -1.53 -19.94
N HIS A 29 -14.85 -2.43 -20.24
CA HIS A 29 -16.28 -2.19 -20.17
C HIS A 29 -16.88 -2.93 -18.97
N GLY A 30 -17.81 -2.28 -18.26
CA GLY A 30 -18.50 -2.85 -17.10
C GLY A 30 -19.86 -2.22 -16.88
N THR A 31 -20.72 -2.89 -16.11
CA THR A 31 -22.07 -2.44 -15.74
C THR A 31 -22.22 -2.46 -14.22
N GLY A 32 -22.92 -1.49 -13.63
CA GLY A 32 -23.06 -1.38 -12.17
C GLY A 32 -21.82 -0.77 -11.51
N ALA A 33 -21.62 -1.04 -10.21
CA ALA A 33 -20.44 -0.58 -9.48
C ALA A 33 -19.18 -1.25 -10.03
N GLN A 34 -18.17 -0.44 -10.39
CA GLN A 34 -16.90 -0.89 -10.94
C GLN A 34 -15.76 -0.23 -10.17
N GLU A 35 -14.72 -1.00 -9.88
CA GLU A 35 -13.49 -0.49 -9.25
C GLU A 35 -12.29 -0.80 -10.13
N PHE A 36 -11.47 0.22 -10.38
CA PHE A 36 -10.23 0.10 -11.13
C PHE A 36 -9.05 0.51 -10.24
N TYR A 37 -8.07 -0.38 -10.17
CA TYR A 37 -6.82 -0.15 -9.47
C TYR A 37 -5.71 -0.05 -10.51
N SER A 38 -5.00 1.08 -10.52
CA SER A 38 -3.90 1.34 -11.44
C SER A 38 -2.63 1.62 -10.65
N PHE A 39 -1.60 0.84 -10.93
CA PHE A 39 -0.28 1.00 -10.31
C PHE A 39 0.66 1.63 -11.33
N LEU A 40 0.98 2.90 -11.10
CA LEU A 40 1.93 3.65 -11.92
C LEU A 40 3.27 3.66 -11.21
N LEU A 41 4.26 2.99 -11.80
CA LEU A 41 5.59 2.86 -11.25
C LEU A 41 6.57 3.55 -12.20
N PRO A 42 7.01 4.79 -11.92
CA PRO A 42 8.06 5.44 -12.70
C PRO A 42 9.37 4.63 -12.58
N ARG A 43 10.06 4.45 -13.71
CA ARG A 43 11.23 3.58 -13.81
C ARG A 43 12.35 4.28 -14.55
N THR A 44 13.56 4.22 -14.02
CA THR A 44 14.77 4.52 -14.79
C THR A 44 15.18 3.30 -15.61
N ASN A 45 15.91 3.54 -16.71
CA ASN A 45 16.44 2.47 -17.53
C ASN A 45 17.44 1.61 -16.71
N GLY A 46 17.40 0.29 -16.87
CA GLY A 46 18.25 -0.65 -16.13
C GLY A 46 17.82 -0.99 -14.70
N SER A 47 16.74 -0.40 -14.18
CA SER A 47 16.23 -0.77 -12.85
C SER A 47 15.68 -2.22 -12.83
N SER A 48 15.69 -2.88 -11.67
CA SER A 48 15.21 -4.27 -11.45
C SER A 48 13.71 -4.44 -11.62
N ARG A 49 13.20 -5.50 -12.25
CA ARG A 49 11.75 -5.67 -12.51
C ARG A 49 10.92 -5.59 -11.21
N VAL A 50 9.83 -4.82 -11.22
CA VAL A 50 8.81 -4.86 -10.15
C VAL A 50 7.80 -5.96 -10.50
N SER A 51 7.44 -6.79 -9.53
CA SER A 51 6.28 -7.67 -9.65
C SER A 51 5.08 -7.03 -8.97
N VAL A 52 3.92 -7.14 -9.62
CA VAL A 52 2.63 -6.73 -9.06
C VAL A 52 1.72 -7.93 -9.12
N ARG A 53 1.10 -8.29 -7.99
CA ARG A 53 0.14 -9.39 -7.92
C ARG A 53 -0.98 -9.06 -6.96
N GLU A 54 -2.16 -9.60 -7.24
CA GLU A 54 -3.24 -9.64 -6.26
C GLU A 54 -2.94 -10.75 -5.24
N LEU A 55 -3.13 -10.44 -3.97
CA LEU A 55 -3.00 -11.39 -2.87
C LEU A 55 -4.37 -12.03 -2.58
N ALA A 56 -4.34 -13.26 -2.07
CA ALA A 56 -5.52 -13.84 -1.46
C ALA A 56 -5.91 -12.99 -0.24
N ALA A 57 -7.14 -12.46 -0.25
CA ALA A 57 -7.68 -11.66 0.83
C ALA A 57 -9.13 -12.06 1.12
N ARG A 58 -9.52 -11.95 2.38
CA ARG A 58 -10.94 -12.03 2.79
C ARG A 58 -11.48 -10.63 2.97
N GLY A 59 -12.75 -10.40 2.60
CA GLY A 59 -13.46 -9.15 2.90
C GLY A 59 -13.16 -7.96 1.98
N GLY A 60 -12.28 -8.10 0.99
CA GLY A 60 -11.95 -7.06 0.01
C GLY A 60 -10.82 -7.48 -0.93
N ARG A 61 -10.08 -6.52 -1.48
CA ARG A 61 -8.94 -6.78 -2.38
C ARG A 61 -7.64 -6.39 -1.72
N ALA A 62 -6.59 -7.16 -2.02
CA ALA A 62 -5.25 -6.84 -1.57
C ALA A 62 -4.25 -7.05 -2.70
N PHE A 63 -3.23 -6.19 -2.76
CA PHE A 63 -2.20 -6.23 -3.79
C PHE A 63 -0.83 -6.20 -3.14
N GLU A 64 0.12 -6.91 -3.73
CA GLU A 64 1.53 -6.83 -3.40
C GLU A 64 2.31 -6.27 -4.59
N LEU A 65 3.12 -5.25 -4.33
CA LEU A 65 4.10 -4.73 -5.27
C LEU A 65 5.48 -4.99 -4.67
N ARG A 66 6.33 -5.70 -5.40
CA ARG A 66 7.64 -6.09 -4.89
C ARG A 66 8.73 -5.70 -5.87
N ASP A 67 9.70 -4.94 -5.39
CA ASP A 67 10.95 -4.66 -6.08
C ASP A 67 12.14 -5.26 -5.32
N ALA A 68 13.36 -4.81 -5.63
CA ALA A 68 14.57 -5.38 -5.04
C ALA A 68 14.74 -5.04 -3.54
N GLY A 69 14.21 -3.91 -3.06
CA GLY A 69 14.41 -3.45 -1.69
C GLY A 69 13.13 -3.43 -0.87
N THR A 70 11.98 -3.31 -1.52
CA THR A 70 10.70 -3.06 -0.89
C THR A 70 9.62 -4.01 -1.36
N CYS A 71 8.69 -4.27 -0.44
CA CYS A 71 7.47 -5.00 -0.67
C CYS A 71 6.31 -4.15 -0.12
N ASP A 72 5.56 -3.53 -1.01
CA ASP A 72 4.36 -2.77 -0.67
C ASP A 72 3.14 -3.69 -0.68
N GLN A 73 2.30 -3.61 0.35
CA GLN A 73 0.95 -4.19 0.37
C GLN A 73 -0.10 -3.08 0.37
N LEU A 74 -1.12 -3.21 -0.47
CA LEU A 74 -2.28 -2.33 -0.54
C LEU A 74 -3.53 -3.15 -0.29
N LEU A 75 -4.29 -2.83 0.76
CA LEU A 75 -5.60 -3.37 1.07
C LEU A 75 -6.66 -2.30 0.73
N ALA A 76 -7.70 -2.71 0.01
CA ALA A 76 -8.80 -1.84 -0.43
C ALA A 76 -10.15 -2.56 -0.30
N GLY A 77 -10.99 -2.10 0.63
CA GLY A 77 -12.23 -2.81 1.00
C GLY A 77 -13.38 -1.91 1.40
N GLY A 78 -13.25 -0.58 1.27
CA GLY A 78 -14.37 0.32 1.54
C GLY A 78 -14.88 0.32 3.00
N GLY A 79 -14.07 -0.16 3.96
CA GLY A 79 -14.37 -0.12 5.40
C GLY A 79 -14.77 -1.47 6.02
N THR A 80 -14.79 -2.54 5.23
CA THR A 80 -14.89 -3.92 5.76
C THR A 80 -13.52 -4.40 6.24
N LEU A 81 -13.50 -5.31 7.22
CA LEU A 81 -12.26 -5.96 7.64
C LEU A 81 -11.70 -6.77 6.47
N ILE A 82 -10.52 -6.38 6.00
CA ILE A 82 -9.73 -7.14 5.04
C ILE A 82 -8.63 -7.89 5.77
N GLU A 83 -8.45 -9.16 5.45
CA GLU A 83 -7.40 -9.99 6.01
C GLU A 83 -6.51 -10.57 4.91
N THR A 84 -5.21 -10.35 5.02
CA THR A 84 -4.14 -11.05 4.30
C THR A 84 -3.30 -11.86 5.30
N GLN A 85 -2.26 -12.54 4.82
CA GLN A 85 -1.34 -13.26 5.71
C GLN A 85 -0.63 -12.34 6.72
N ARG A 86 -0.31 -11.11 6.33
CA ARG A 86 0.50 -10.18 7.15
C ARG A 86 -0.30 -9.03 7.74
N LEU A 87 -1.36 -8.60 7.08
CA LEU A 87 -2.12 -7.43 7.47
C LEU A 87 -3.60 -7.77 7.60
N ALA A 88 -4.22 -7.28 8.66
CA ALA A 88 -5.67 -7.18 8.73
C ALA A 88 -6.09 -5.76 9.10
N SER A 89 -7.07 -5.20 8.40
CA SER A 89 -7.50 -3.82 8.65
C SER A 89 -8.93 -3.56 8.17
N ASP A 90 -9.68 -2.75 8.94
CA ASP A 90 -11.01 -2.24 8.53
C ASP A 90 -10.94 -0.84 7.92
N PHE A 91 -9.74 -0.33 7.64
CA PHE A 91 -9.57 0.95 6.96
C PHE A 91 -9.98 0.84 5.50
N LYS A 92 -10.58 1.91 4.96
CA LYS A 92 -10.95 1.96 3.53
C LYS A 92 -9.75 1.73 2.62
N TRP A 93 -8.61 2.29 3.02
CA TRP A 93 -7.31 2.06 2.39
C TRP A 93 -6.27 1.78 3.47
N ALA A 94 -5.51 0.71 3.28
CA ALA A 94 -4.31 0.44 4.07
C ALA A 94 -3.15 0.14 3.13
N TRP A 95 -2.11 0.96 3.21
CA TRP A 95 -0.86 0.77 2.49
C TRP A 95 0.26 0.56 3.50
N ALA A 96 1.07 -0.47 3.30
CA ALA A 96 2.19 -0.81 4.14
C ALA A 96 3.41 -1.13 3.27
N ARG A 97 4.56 -0.54 3.61
CA ARG A 97 5.84 -0.86 3.01
C ARG A 97 6.66 -1.71 3.94
N PHE A 98 7.17 -2.80 3.40
CA PHE A 98 8.11 -3.68 4.08
C PHE A 98 9.46 -3.66 3.37
N GLU A 99 10.54 -3.73 4.13
CA GLU A 99 11.86 -4.04 3.60
C GLU A 99 11.94 -5.51 3.22
N VAL A 100 12.47 -5.83 2.05
CA VAL A 100 12.55 -7.21 1.55
C VAL A 100 13.54 -8.05 2.36
N GLU A 101 14.68 -7.47 2.74
CA GLU A 101 15.76 -8.18 3.44
C GLU A 101 15.37 -8.52 4.88
N THR A 102 14.82 -7.56 5.62
CA THR A 102 14.49 -7.71 7.03
C THR A 102 13.05 -8.15 7.27
N GLY A 103 12.17 -7.96 6.28
CA GLY A 103 10.72 -8.16 6.42
C GLY A 103 10.04 -7.09 7.29
N LEU A 104 10.79 -6.12 7.81
CA LEU A 104 10.30 -5.10 8.74
C LEU A 104 9.36 -4.12 8.04
N LEU A 105 8.31 -3.71 8.76
CA LEU A 105 7.48 -2.57 8.36
C LEU A 105 8.34 -1.29 8.44
N SER A 106 8.48 -0.60 7.33
CA SER A 106 9.21 0.68 7.24
C SER A 106 8.27 1.87 7.14
N GLU A 107 7.14 1.74 6.43
CA GLU A 107 6.15 2.81 6.29
C GLU A 107 4.71 2.25 6.28
N LEU A 108 3.76 3.04 6.77
CA LEU A 108 2.35 2.69 6.82
C LEU A 108 1.49 3.93 6.60
N VAL A 109 0.43 3.80 5.82
CA VAL A 109 -0.65 4.79 5.72
C VAL A 109 -1.99 4.07 5.76
N LEU A 110 -2.85 4.46 6.68
CA LEU A 110 -4.21 3.97 6.81
C LEU A 110 -5.19 5.13 6.71
N ILE A 111 -6.29 4.97 5.97
CA ILE A 111 -7.29 6.02 5.77
C ILE A 111 -8.69 5.51 6.11
N ASP A 112 -9.35 6.21 7.03
CA ASP A 112 -10.74 6.01 7.47
C ASP A 112 -11.04 4.59 7.98
N GLY A 113 -10.71 4.33 9.25
CA GLY A 113 -10.90 3.01 9.89
C GLY A 113 -10.56 3.04 11.39
N ARG A 114 -10.47 1.86 12.01
CA ARG A 114 -10.31 1.72 13.47
C ARG A 114 -9.26 0.69 13.86
N ARG A 115 -9.08 -0.33 13.04
CA ARG A 115 -8.33 -1.54 13.39
C ARG A 115 -7.18 -1.80 12.43
N LEU A 116 -6.05 -2.14 13.02
CA LEU A 116 -4.88 -2.67 12.32
C LEU A 116 -4.34 -3.85 13.10
N MET A 117 -4.17 -4.97 12.42
CA MET A 117 -3.33 -6.07 12.86
C MET A 117 -2.16 -6.24 11.90
N LEU A 118 -0.98 -6.49 12.46
CA LEU A 118 0.26 -6.74 11.73
C LEU A 118 0.88 -8.04 12.23
N ASP A 119 1.11 -8.98 11.31
CA ASP A 119 1.69 -10.30 11.59
C ASP A 119 1.00 -10.99 12.79
N GLY A 120 -0.33 -10.85 12.88
CA GLY A 120 -1.18 -11.41 13.94
C GLY A 120 -1.33 -10.56 15.21
N LEU A 121 -0.56 -9.47 15.36
CA LEU A 121 -0.62 -8.60 16.54
C LEU A 121 -1.57 -7.42 16.30
N GLU A 122 -2.44 -7.14 17.26
CA GLU A 122 -3.29 -5.93 17.24
C GLU A 122 -2.43 -4.69 17.54
N ILE A 123 -2.29 -3.82 16.54
CA ILE A 123 -1.48 -2.59 16.64
C ILE A 123 -2.37 -1.38 16.96
N LEU A 124 -3.60 -1.38 16.46
CA LEU A 124 -4.56 -0.31 16.66
C LEU A 124 -5.96 -0.89 16.79
N ASN A 125 -6.71 -0.38 17.75
CA ASN A 125 -8.12 -0.70 17.96
C ASN A 125 -8.80 0.48 18.66
N GLU A 126 -9.22 1.45 17.86
CA GLU A 126 -9.88 2.66 18.36
C GLU A 126 -11.40 2.44 18.44
N ALA A 127 -12.03 3.03 19.46
CA ALA A 127 -13.48 2.92 19.64
C ALA A 127 -14.25 3.66 18.53
N GLU A 128 -13.70 4.78 18.05
CA GLU A 128 -14.26 5.61 16.99
C GLU A 128 -13.36 5.57 15.75
N PRO A 129 -13.92 5.72 14.53
CA PRO A 129 -13.13 5.84 13.31
C PRO A 129 -12.10 6.97 13.39
N VAL A 130 -10.86 6.65 13.05
CA VAL A 130 -9.79 7.62 12.83
C VAL A 130 -9.70 7.94 11.34
N ALA A 131 -9.53 9.23 11.02
CA ALA A 131 -9.48 9.71 9.65
C ALA A 131 -8.24 9.19 8.93
N TYR A 132 -7.10 9.17 9.62
CA TYR A 132 -5.89 8.54 9.11
C TYR A 132 -4.90 8.16 10.20
N VAL A 133 -4.03 7.23 9.83
CA VAL A 133 -2.83 6.85 10.57
C VAL A 133 -1.66 6.85 9.60
N THR A 134 -0.53 7.43 10.01
CA THR A 134 0.74 7.24 9.31
C THR A 134 1.75 6.65 10.26
N ALA A 135 2.56 5.71 9.79
CA ALA A 135 3.73 5.26 10.54
C ALA A 135 4.97 5.27 9.67
N ARG A 136 6.12 5.58 10.28
CA ARG A 136 7.42 5.49 9.63
C ARG A 136 8.46 5.00 10.61
N ARG A 137 9.32 4.09 10.16
CA ARG A 137 10.47 3.62 10.93
C ARG A 137 11.56 4.68 10.92
N VAL A 138 12.05 5.01 12.10
CA VAL A 138 13.18 5.89 12.34
C VAL A 138 14.08 5.14 13.32
N ASP A 139 15.26 4.74 12.85
CA ASP A 139 16.15 3.80 13.55
C ASP A 139 15.37 2.51 13.93
N ASP A 140 15.44 2.10 15.19
CA ASP A 140 14.75 0.90 15.69
C ASP A 140 13.32 1.16 16.18
N ARG A 141 12.75 2.34 15.89
CA ARG A 141 11.43 2.74 16.40
C ARG A 141 10.45 3.03 15.27
N LEU A 142 9.18 2.70 15.51
CA LEU A 142 8.08 3.08 14.63
C LEU A 142 7.41 4.34 15.18
N SER A 143 7.56 5.46 14.48
CA SER A 143 6.87 6.71 14.79
C SER A 143 5.47 6.66 14.19
N VAL A 144 4.42 6.81 15.02
CA VAL A 144 3.02 6.71 14.60
C VAL A 144 2.32 8.05 14.80
N VAL A 145 1.53 8.48 13.82
CA VAL A 145 0.68 9.68 13.90
C VAL A 145 -0.75 9.27 13.60
N ILE A 146 -1.70 9.68 14.45
CA ILE A 146 -3.12 9.37 14.35
C ILE A 146 -3.90 10.69 14.44
N ASN A 147 -4.62 11.09 13.40
CA ASN A 147 -5.39 12.35 13.37
C ASN A 147 -4.60 13.56 13.94
N ASP A 148 -3.39 13.80 13.42
CA ASP A 148 -2.44 14.83 13.88
C ASP A 148 -1.87 14.66 15.30
N ARG A 149 -2.20 13.57 16.01
CA ARG A 149 -1.62 13.24 17.32
C ARG A 149 -0.46 12.27 17.15
N ILE A 150 0.72 12.65 17.63
CA ILE A 150 1.91 11.80 17.58
C ILE A 150 1.90 10.83 18.77
N ARG A 151 2.06 9.53 18.49
CA ARG A 151 2.31 8.46 19.48
C ARG A 151 3.63 7.77 19.13
N PHE A 152 4.51 7.63 20.12
CA PHE A 152 5.71 6.81 19.98
C PHE A 152 5.44 5.45 20.63
N HIS A 153 5.60 4.37 19.86
CA HIS A 153 5.59 3.02 20.42
C HIS A 153 7.04 2.58 20.69
N PRO A 154 7.52 2.59 21.96
CA PRO A 154 8.69 1.81 22.33
C PRO A 154 8.31 0.33 22.21
N GLY A 155 9.13 -0.49 21.56
CA GLY A 155 8.94 -1.95 21.57
C GLY A 155 8.60 -2.64 20.25
N PHE A 156 8.89 -2.06 19.08
CA PHE A 156 8.96 -2.85 17.83
C PHE A 156 10.40 -3.30 17.56
N MET A 157 10.97 -4.06 18.49
CA MET A 157 12.24 -4.78 18.29
C MET A 157 11.90 -6.19 17.78
N ILE A 158 12.44 -6.58 16.63
CA ILE A 158 12.39 -7.98 16.18
C ILE A 158 13.62 -8.68 16.74
N ASN A 159 13.42 -9.58 17.70
CA ASN A 159 14.41 -10.59 18.04
C ASN A 159 14.21 -11.77 17.08
N GLU A 160 15.16 -11.92 16.14
CA GLU A 160 15.22 -12.98 15.12
C GLU A 160 14.07 -12.99 14.09
N PRO A 161 14.30 -13.45 12.83
CA PRO A 161 13.37 -13.20 11.73
C PRO A 161 12.01 -13.84 12.00
N GLY A 162 11.02 -13.00 12.31
CA GLY A 162 9.61 -13.39 12.39
C GLY A 162 8.89 -13.20 13.74
N THR A 163 9.51 -12.63 14.77
CA THR A 163 8.80 -12.37 16.04
C THR A 163 8.83 -10.89 16.41
N LEU A 164 7.66 -10.24 16.32
CA LEU A 164 7.42 -8.92 16.93
C LEU A 164 7.06 -9.15 18.40
N SER A 165 7.84 -8.61 19.33
CA SER A 165 7.55 -8.68 20.77
C SER A 165 7.36 -7.28 21.35
N LEU A 166 6.24 -7.07 22.05
CA LEU A 166 5.94 -5.87 22.82
C LEU A 166 6.57 -5.99 24.22
N GLU A 167 7.36 -5.01 24.68
CA GLU A 167 7.68 -4.90 26.10
C GLU A 167 6.50 -4.23 26.82
N VAL A 168 6.00 -4.90 27.86
CA VAL A 168 5.05 -4.36 28.85
C VAL A 168 5.83 -3.79 30.02
#